data_AF-A0A1S1D520-F1
#
_entry.id   AF-A0A1S1D520-F1
#
_cell.length_a   1.000
_cell.length_b   1.000
_cell.length_c   1.000
_cell.angle_alpha   90.00
_cell.angle_beta   90.00
_cell.angle_gamma   90.00
#
_symmetry.space_group_name_H-M   'P 1'
#
loop_
_entity.id
_entity.type
_entity.pdbx_description
1 polymer ?
#
loop_
_entity_poly.entity_id
_entity_poly.type
_entity_poly.pdbx_seq_one_letter_code
_entity_poly.pdbx_strand_id
1 'polypeptide(L)'
;MRSDAIIAWSLLVIFTVLITLFLIATNKSEIKDKIPLIRNWKVFYCWLGAIAFLGGITAFFLPIALNSGFNKGDDGPTLRQLLLYTTGGILGVITLGETHRKNNLEKDKFDEQKNQFEKQLINQKENLKEQLNSQLESQREQIAAQKEKDNQEYNRQVHSERRSRYSNAIEQLASKEAVIRLGGIYTLVGLVDEWLADEGIKETKVRRMEGQVIINNLCAYIRSPFHLAEMRDVLELETPPDTYKGDFSGDQEKFFEEANIRKSIFEEINKRITVDIDPDNTNNRKIVGTWSDFNFNFSNAPIFYFLQYLTYVNSSFHGAKFYGQAFFNNSHFFGTTDFTDAVFYGDAEFDDAFFVGNVSFNWAKFNLSASFKSAFKQKVTFEGAQFIKSAGFAPSLFEGPISFKDVEFSQDPIFIEHIHIPDAHPHDCLYAPAVFSYKTKSREHNFSVSSKSAFGITLGHTSFKNDDYEIPMGTMIFDPDSWSKKENNYLDMSSPAK
;
A
#
# COMPACT_ATOMS: atom_id res chain seq x y z
N MET A 1 78.37 -43.03 -90.40
CA MET A 1 77.73 -44.00 -89.47
C MET A 1 78.44 -44.11 -88.12
N ARG A 2 79.73 -44.48 -87.98
CA ARG A 2 80.37 -44.52 -86.63
C ARG A 2 80.63 -43.13 -86.02
N SER A 3 80.75 -42.10 -86.85
CA SER A 3 80.90 -40.69 -86.44
C SER A 3 79.60 -40.10 -85.87
N ASP A 4 78.45 -40.45 -86.45
CA ASP A 4 77.18 -39.76 -86.20
C ASP A 4 76.56 -40.15 -84.85
N ALA A 5 76.68 -41.41 -84.44
CA ALA A 5 76.21 -41.89 -83.14
C ALA A 5 77.02 -41.31 -81.97
N ILE A 6 78.34 -41.14 -82.13
CA ILE A 6 79.22 -40.54 -81.12
C ILE A 6 78.88 -39.06 -80.93
N ILE A 7 78.60 -38.35 -82.04
CA ILE A 7 78.16 -36.96 -82.00
C ILE A 7 76.79 -36.85 -81.31
N ALA A 8 75.83 -37.74 -81.60
CA ALA A 8 74.51 -37.72 -80.98
C ALA A 8 74.57 -37.99 -79.46
N TRP A 9 75.37 -38.96 -79.01
CA TRP A 9 75.61 -39.19 -77.58
C TRP A 9 76.28 -38.00 -76.89
N SER A 10 77.26 -37.39 -77.55
CA SER A 10 77.95 -36.20 -77.03
C SER A 10 76.98 -35.03 -76.88
N LEU A 11 76.11 -34.80 -77.88
CA LEU A 11 75.09 -33.76 -77.82
C LEU A 11 74.04 -34.03 -76.72
N LEU A 12 73.58 -35.27 -76.56
CA LEU A 12 72.67 -35.65 -75.47
C LEU A 12 73.27 -35.35 -74.09
N VAL A 13 74.54 -35.68 -73.86
CA VAL A 13 75.25 -35.39 -72.61
C VAL A 13 75.42 -33.88 -72.40
N ILE A 14 75.80 -33.14 -73.45
CA ILE A 14 75.94 -31.68 -73.35
C ILE A 14 74.61 -31.03 -73.00
N PHE A 15 73.52 -31.37 -73.71
CA PHE A 15 72.21 -30.77 -73.47
C PHE A 15 71.66 -31.16 -72.09
N THR A 16 71.81 -32.42 -71.67
CA THR A 16 71.41 -32.85 -70.31
C THR A 16 72.19 -32.09 -69.24
N VAL A 17 73.52 -31.95 -69.35
CA VAL A 17 74.34 -31.18 -68.40
C VAL A 17 73.94 -29.71 -68.38
N LEU A 18 73.74 -29.09 -69.55
CA LEU A 18 73.31 -27.69 -69.65
C LEU A 18 71.94 -27.45 -69.00
N ILE A 19 70.97 -28.34 -69.23
CA ILE A 19 69.64 -28.23 -68.63
C ILE A 19 69.71 -28.48 -67.12
N THR A 20 70.54 -29.41 -66.67
CA THR A 20 70.73 -29.69 -65.24
C THR A 20 71.37 -28.50 -64.53
N LEU A 21 72.40 -27.89 -65.14
CA LEU A 21 73.02 -26.65 -64.63
C LEU A 21 72.02 -25.49 -64.63
N PHE A 22 71.20 -25.36 -65.67
CA PHE A 22 70.12 -24.36 -65.72
C PHE A 22 69.11 -24.57 -64.59
N LEU A 23 68.66 -25.80 -64.35
CA LEU A 23 67.74 -26.11 -63.25
C LEU A 23 68.36 -25.84 -61.87
N ILE A 24 69.62 -26.23 -61.65
CA ILE A 24 70.37 -25.93 -60.41
C ILE A 24 70.48 -24.41 -60.20
N ALA A 25 70.84 -23.67 -61.25
CA ALA A 25 70.94 -22.21 -61.20
C ALA A 25 69.58 -21.56 -60.88
N THR A 26 68.48 -22.09 -61.41
CA THR A 26 67.13 -21.58 -61.11
C THR A 26 66.62 -21.91 -59.70
N ASN A 27 67.19 -22.92 -59.02
CA ASN A 27 66.79 -23.33 -57.67
C ASN A 27 67.64 -22.70 -56.54
N LYS A 28 68.85 -22.19 -56.86
CA LYS A 28 69.74 -21.53 -55.90
C LYS A 28 69.33 -20.06 -55.70
N SER A 29 68.91 -19.69 -54.49
CA SER A 29 68.42 -18.33 -54.17
C SER A 29 69.42 -17.21 -54.51
N GLU A 30 70.70 -17.41 -54.18
CA GLU A 30 71.77 -16.41 -54.43
C GLU A 30 72.00 -16.06 -55.91
N ILE A 31 71.69 -16.98 -56.83
CA ILE A 31 71.87 -16.77 -58.28
C ILE A 31 70.65 -16.08 -58.88
N LYS A 32 69.46 -16.43 -58.37
CA LYS A 32 68.17 -15.91 -58.84
C LYS A 32 68.06 -14.39 -58.72
N ASP A 33 68.66 -13.80 -57.69
CA ASP A 33 68.65 -12.36 -57.46
C ASP A 33 69.61 -11.58 -58.38
N LYS A 34 70.64 -12.23 -58.90
CA LYS A 34 71.66 -11.61 -59.77
C LYS A 34 71.28 -11.59 -61.26
N ILE A 35 70.36 -12.46 -61.71
CA ILE A 35 69.95 -12.56 -63.12
C ILE A 35 68.49 -12.08 -63.27
N PRO A 36 68.26 -10.84 -63.76
CA PRO A 36 66.92 -10.24 -63.81
C PRO A 36 65.91 -11.01 -64.66
N LEU A 37 66.37 -11.79 -65.65
CA LEU A 37 65.53 -12.58 -66.54
C LEU A 37 64.86 -13.80 -65.84
N ILE A 38 65.47 -14.34 -64.78
CA ILE A 38 65.04 -15.59 -64.10
C ILE A 38 64.28 -15.29 -62.79
N ARG A 39 64.39 -14.05 -62.29
CA ARG A 39 63.82 -13.60 -61.02
C ARG A 39 62.31 -13.86 -60.90
N ASN A 40 61.57 -13.68 -61.99
CA ASN A 40 60.10 -13.81 -62.00
C ASN A 40 59.58 -15.18 -62.46
N TRP A 41 60.45 -16.12 -62.83
CA TRP A 41 60.00 -17.45 -63.22
C TRP A 41 59.73 -18.30 -61.98
N LYS A 42 58.50 -18.81 -61.86
CA LYS A 42 58.20 -19.84 -60.85
C LYS A 42 58.97 -21.09 -61.25
N VAL A 43 59.79 -21.60 -60.31
CA VAL A 43 60.68 -22.76 -60.49
C VAL A 43 59.96 -23.95 -61.14
N PHE A 44 58.68 -24.13 -60.84
CA PHE A 44 57.81 -25.13 -61.47
C PHE A 44 57.71 -25.02 -63.01
N TYR A 45 57.54 -23.81 -63.58
CA TYR A 45 57.49 -23.63 -65.04
C TYR A 45 58.87 -23.81 -65.69
N CYS A 46 59.95 -23.50 -64.98
CA CYS A 46 61.31 -23.83 -65.44
C CYS A 46 61.50 -25.34 -65.55
N TRP A 47 61.00 -26.11 -64.56
CA TRP A 47 61.01 -27.57 -64.59
C TRP A 47 60.14 -28.14 -65.70
N LEU A 48 58.93 -27.61 -65.92
CA LEU A 48 58.06 -28.00 -67.05
C LEU A 48 58.76 -27.76 -68.40
N GLY A 49 59.34 -26.57 -68.59
CA GLY A 49 60.08 -26.23 -69.81
C GLY A 49 61.31 -27.12 -70.01
N ALA A 50 62.05 -27.41 -68.95
CA ALA A 50 63.20 -28.31 -68.98
C ALA A 50 62.80 -29.74 -69.34
N ILE A 51 61.72 -30.28 -68.76
CA ILE A 51 61.20 -31.63 -69.07
C ILE A 51 60.73 -31.71 -70.52
N ALA A 52 60.01 -30.69 -71.02
CA ALA A 52 59.58 -30.64 -72.41
C ALA A 52 60.77 -30.57 -73.38
N PHE A 53 61.78 -29.76 -73.06
CA PHE A 53 62.99 -29.59 -73.87
C PHE A 53 63.88 -30.85 -73.84
N LEU A 54 64.08 -31.46 -72.68
CA LEU A 54 64.75 -32.77 -72.53
C LEU A 54 64.02 -33.88 -73.28
N GLY A 55 62.69 -33.94 -73.15
CA GLY A 55 61.85 -34.90 -73.85
C GLY A 55 61.97 -34.75 -75.38
N GLY A 56 61.96 -33.51 -75.88
CA GLY A 56 62.17 -33.23 -77.31
C GLY A 56 63.57 -33.60 -77.80
N ILE A 57 64.61 -33.23 -77.05
CA ILE A 57 66.01 -33.53 -77.39
C ILE A 57 66.28 -35.03 -77.35
N THR A 58 65.82 -35.73 -76.32
CA THR A 58 65.96 -37.20 -76.22
C THR A 58 65.19 -37.91 -77.33
N ALA A 59 63.95 -37.50 -77.61
CA ALA A 59 63.17 -38.08 -78.70
C ALA A 59 63.78 -37.87 -80.10
N PHE A 60 64.56 -36.80 -80.30
CA PHE A 60 65.23 -36.52 -81.56
C PHE A 60 66.58 -37.22 -81.70
N PHE A 61 67.44 -37.14 -80.68
CA PHE A 61 68.82 -37.61 -80.77
C PHE A 61 69.03 -39.04 -80.26
N LEU A 62 68.20 -39.57 -79.35
CA LEU A 62 68.37 -40.93 -78.82
C LEU A 62 68.20 -42.02 -79.89
N PRO A 63 67.23 -41.95 -80.83
CA PRO A 63 67.16 -42.92 -81.92
C PRO A 63 68.41 -42.90 -82.82
N ILE A 64 68.96 -41.70 -83.10
CA ILE A 64 70.23 -41.53 -83.83
C ILE A 64 71.40 -42.17 -83.05
N ALA A 65 71.45 -41.93 -81.75
CA ALA A 65 72.53 -42.38 -80.86
C ALA A 65 72.57 -43.90 -80.67
N LEU A 66 71.41 -44.56 -80.70
CA LEU A 66 71.27 -46.02 -80.65
C LEU A 66 71.40 -46.69 -82.03
N ASN A 67 71.68 -45.90 -83.08
CA ASN A 67 71.80 -46.34 -84.46
C ASN A 67 70.53 -47.02 -85.00
N SER A 68 69.38 -46.67 -84.42
CA SER A 68 68.06 -47.04 -84.90
C SER A 68 67.73 -46.12 -86.08
N GLY A 69 67.68 -46.67 -87.29
CA GLY A 69 67.45 -45.88 -88.51
C GLY A 69 66.11 -45.13 -88.51
N PHE A 70 65.95 -44.20 -89.45
CA PHE A 70 64.75 -43.35 -89.60
C PHE A 70 63.87 -43.76 -90.78
N ASN A 71 64.08 -44.94 -91.37
CA ASN A 71 63.25 -45.41 -92.49
C ASN A 71 61.94 -46.04 -91.98
N LYS A 72 60.95 -46.17 -92.86
CA LYS A 72 59.58 -46.62 -92.55
C LYS A 72 59.44 -48.04 -91.94
N GLY A 73 60.54 -48.79 -91.77
CA GLY A 73 60.57 -50.11 -91.13
C GLY A 73 61.51 -50.23 -89.93
N ASP A 74 62.13 -49.14 -89.50
CA ASP A 74 63.07 -49.12 -88.37
C ASP A 74 62.35 -48.73 -87.05
N ASP A 75 62.92 -49.08 -85.90
CA ASP A 75 62.33 -48.82 -84.58
C ASP A 75 62.38 -47.34 -84.13
N GLY A 76 63.13 -46.50 -84.84
CA GLY A 76 63.40 -45.11 -84.46
C GLY A 76 62.14 -44.21 -84.37
N PRO A 77 61.25 -44.18 -85.38
CA PRO A 77 60.02 -43.38 -85.35
C PRO A 77 59.07 -43.77 -84.22
N THR A 78 58.92 -45.08 -83.95
CA THR A 78 58.06 -45.60 -82.87
C THR A 78 58.60 -45.20 -81.50
N LEU A 79 59.92 -45.33 -81.29
CA LEU A 79 60.58 -44.90 -80.06
C LEU A 79 60.41 -43.39 -79.82
N ARG A 80 60.58 -42.57 -80.87
CA ARG A 80 60.34 -41.12 -80.80
C ARG A 80 58.91 -40.78 -80.39
N GLN A 81 57.92 -41.45 -81.00
CA GLN A 81 56.51 -41.22 -80.70
C GLN A 81 56.17 -41.62 -79.26
N LEU A 82 56.70 -42.75 -78.78
CA LEU A 82 56.52 -43.19 -77.40
C LEU A 82 57.14 -42.19 -76.40
N LEU A 83 58.35 -41.69 -76.69
CA LEU A 83 59.01 -40.68 -75.86
C LEU A 83 58.24 -39.35 -75.84
N LEU A 84 57.70 -38.91 -76.98
CA LEU A 84 56.89 -37.68 -77.05
C LEU A 84 55.53 -37.83 -76.36
N TYR A 85 54.86 -38.98 -76.48
CA TYR A 85 53.59 -39.22 -75.80
C TYR A 85 53.75 -39.41 -74.29
N THR A 86 54.80 -40.12 -73.86
CA THR A 86 55.08 -40.29 -72.43
C THR A 86 55.46 -38.95 -71.78
N THR A 87 56.32 -38.15 -72.42
CA THR A 87 56.69 -36.82 -71.90
C THR A 87 55.52 -35.84 -71.97
N GLY A 88 54.74 -35.83 -73.05
CA GLY A 88 53.54 -34.99 -73.18
C GLY A 88 52.42 -35.35 -72.20
N GLY A 89 52.19 -36.64 -71.95
CA GLY A 89 51.22 -37.13 -70.98
C GLY A 89 51.60 -36.79 -69.54
N ILE A 90 52.88 -36.97 -69.17
CA ILE A 90 53.41 -36.54 -67.86
C ILE A 90 53.25 -35.03 -67.68
N LEU A 91 53.55 -34.23 -68.72
CA LEU A 91 53.35 -32.78 -68.71
C LEU A 91 51.87 -32.40 -68.50
N GLY A 92 50.95 -33.11 -69.16
CA GLY A 92 49.51 -32.93 -69.01
C GLY A 92 49.00 -33.22 -67.59
N VAL A 93 49.45 -34.32 -66.98
CA VAL A 93 49.08 -34.67 -65.59
C VAL A 93 49.67 -33.68 -64.59
N ILE A 94 50.92 -33.24 -64.78
CA ILE A 94 51.56 -32.25 -63.91
C ILE A 94 50.86 -30.89 -63.99
N THR A 95 50.49 -30.45 -65.20
CA THR A 95 49.79 -29.17 -65.41
C THR A 95 48.36 -29.21 -64.87
N LEU A 96 47.62 -30.30 -65.04
CA LEU A 96 46.29 -30.50 -64.43
C LEU A 96 46.37 -30.59 -62.91
N GLY A 97 47.37 -31.31 -62.38
CA GLY A 97 47.61 -31.43 -60.94
C GLY A 97 47.91 -30.08 -60.29
N GLU A 98 48.73 -29.24 -60.94
CA GLU A 98 49.01 -27.88 -60.47
C GLU A 98 47.78 -26.96 -60.58
N THR A 99 46.96 -27.13 -61.62
CA THR A 99 45.70 -26.38 -61.78
C THR A 99 44.70 -26.75 -60.69
N HIS A 100 44.54 -28.05 -60.39
CA HIS A 100 43.73 -28.52 -59.26
C HIS A 100 44.27 -28.03 -57.92
N ARG A 101 45.59 -28.08 -57.71
CA ARG A 101 46.24 -27.57 -56.50
C ARG A 101 45.95 -26.07 -56.33
N LYS A 102 46.06 -25.30 -57.40
CA LYS A 102 45.76 -23.86 -57.40
C LYS A 102 44.28 -23.59 -57.10
N ASN A 103 43.36 -24.31 -57.73
CA ASN A 103 41.93 -24.15 -57.48
C ASN A 103 41.54 -24.52 -56.04
N ASN A 104 42.14 -25.57 -55.46
CA ASN A 104 41.92 -25.92 -54.06
C ASN A 104 42.46 -24.83 -53.13
N LEU A 105 43.66 -24.31 -53.38
CA LEU A 105 44.23 -23.21 -52.60
C LEU A 105 43.39 -21.92 -52.70
N GLU A 106 42.82 -21.63 -53.87
CA GLU A 106 41.91 -20.49 -54.05
C GLU A 106 40.59 -20.72 -53.29
N LYS A 107 40.05 -21.94 -53.33
CA LYS A 107 38.86 -22.31 -52.55
C LYS A 107 39.08 -22.18 -51.04
N ASP A 108 40.20 -22.70 -50.54
CA ASP A 108 40.56 -22.58 -49.11
C ASP A 108 40.69 -21.10 -48.69
N LYS A 109 41.28 -20.26 -49.54
CA LYS A 109 41.35 -18.80 -49.31
C LYS A 109 39.97 -18.15 -49.31
N PHE A 110 39.08 -18.53 -50.22
CA PHE A 110 37.71 -18.02 -50.26
C PHE A 110 36.91 -18.45 -49.04
N ASP A 111 37.06 -19.70 -48.59
CA ASP A 111 36.42 -20.21 -47.37
C ASP A 111 36.96 -19.50 -46.11
N GLU A 112 38.26 -19.21 -46.06
CA GLU A 112 38.88 -18.43 -44.99
C GLU A 112 38.39 -16.98 -44.98
N GLN A 113 38.32 -16.33 -46.14
CA GLN A 113 37.72 -14.99 -46.28
C GLN A 113 36.25 -14.98 -45.88
N LYS A 114 35.47 -15.99 -46.30
CA LYS A 114 34.06 -16.12 -45.94
C LYS A 114 33.90 -16.27 -44.42
N ASN A 115 34.70 -17.11 -43.78
CA ASN A 115 34.70 -17.26 -42.33
C ASN A 115 35.10 -15.96 -41.60
N GLN A 116 36.04 -15.18 -42.16
CA GLN A 116 36.39 -13.86 -41.63
C GLN A 116 35.21 -12.89 -41.74
N PHE A 117 34.53 -12.84 -42.89
CA PHE A 117 33.34 -12.01 -43.08
C PHE A 117 32.19 -12.42 -42.16
N GLU A 118 31.93 -13.72 -41.99
CA GLU A 118 30.90 -14.20 -41.07
C GLU A 118 31.21 -13.82 -39.61
N LYS A 119 32.48 -13.96 -39.18
CA LYS A 119 32.92 -13.48 -37.86
C LYS A 119 32.74 -11.97 -37.69
N GLN A 120 33.09 -11.19 -38.71
CA GLN A 120 32.87 -9.73 -38.69
C GLN A 120 31.39 -9.38 -38.59
N LEU A 121 30.52 -10.08 -39.34
CA LEU A 121 29.08 -9.86 -39.32
C LEU A 121 28.46 -10.21 -37.97
N ILE A 122 28.88 -11.32 -37.36
CA ILE A 122 28.44 -11.73 -36.02
C ILE A 122 28.87 -10.68 -35.00
N ASN A 123 30.14 -10.26 -35.02
CA ASN A 123 30.66 -9.27 -34.08
C ASN A 123 29.97 -7.90 -34.24
N GLN A 124 29.70 -7.47 -35.48
CA GLN A 124 28.91 -6.27 -35.75
C GLN A 124 27.48 -6.40 -35.21
N LYS A 125 26.83 -7.54 -35.43
CA LYS A 125 25.47 -7.82 -34.94
C LYS A 125 25.40 -7.81 -33.41
N GLU A 126 26.38 -8.41 -32.74
CA GLU A 126 26.46 -8.41 -31.28
C GLU A 126 26.67 -7.00 -30.73
N ASN A 127 27.60 -6.23 -31.30
CA ASN A 127 27.84 -4.83 -30.91
C ASN A 127 26.57 -3.96 -31.12
N LEU A 128 25.90 -4.08 -32.26
CA LEU A 128 24.63 -3.40 -32.53
C LEU A 128 23.54 -3.80 -31.52
N LYS A 129 23.48 -5.08 -31.13
CA LYS A 129 22.52 -5.57 -30.14
C LYS A 129 22.82 -5.02 -28.75
N GLU A 130 24.08 -4.95 -28.35
CA GLU A 130 24.50 -4.32 -27.08
C GLU A 130 24.20 -2.82 -27.06
N GLN A 131 24.48 -2.10 -28.16
CA GLN A 131 24.13 -0.70 -28.31
C GLN A 131 22.61 -0.48 -28.23
N LEU A 132 21.81 -1.31 -28.92
CA LEU A 132 20.36 -1.20 -28.85
C LEU A 132 19.82 -1.51 -27.45
N ASN A 133 20.35 -2.53 -26.78
CA ASN A 133 19.95 -2.89 -25.42
C ASN A 133 20.29 -1.79 -24.42
N SER A 134 21.50 -1.25 -24.47
CA SER A 134 21.91 -0.13 -23.60
C SER A 134 21.08 1.13 -23.86
N GLN A 135 20.75 1.43 -25.12
CA GLN A 135 19.88 2.56 -25.45
C GLN A 135 18.45 2.34 -24.96
N LEU A 136 17.93 1.12 -25.05
CA LEU A 136 16.60 0.75 -24.57
C LEU A 136 16.51 0.79 -23.03
N GLU A 137 17.57 0.35 -22.34
CA GLU A 137 17.70 0.45 -20.88
C GLU A 137 17.76 1.92 -20.43
N SER A 138 18.59 2.73 -21.09
CA SER A 138 18.67 4.18 -20.84
C SER A 138 17.33 4.89 -21.05
N GLN A 139 16.59 4.56 -22.12
CA GLN A 139 15.26 5.11 -22.34
C GLN A 139 14.26 4.67 -21.26
N ARG A 140 14.32 3.41 -20.80
CA ARG A 140 13.48 2.91 -19.71
C ARG A 140 13.75 3.64 -18.41
N GLU A 141 15.02 3.86 -18.08
CA GLU A 141 15.41 4.63 -16.89
C GLU A 141 14.93 6.07 -16.97
N GLN A 142 15.07 6.73 -18.13
CA GLN A 142 14.57 8.09 -18.34
C GLN A 142 13.05 8.18 -18.19
N ILE A 143 12.29 7.23 -18.77
CA ILE A 143 10.83 7.18 -18.64
C ILE A 143 10.43 6.93 -17.19
N ALA A 144 11.11 6.03 -16.48
CA ALA A 144 10.84 5.75 -15.07
C ALA A 144 11.13 6.96 -14.18
N ALA A 145 12.26 7.64 -14.39
CA ALA A 145 12.63 8.84 -13.66
C ALA A 145 11.66 10.00 -13.94
N GLN A 146 11.23 10.17 -15.19
CA GLN A 146 10.24 11.19 -15.55
C GLN A 146 8.88 10.89 -14.91
N LYS A 147 8.41 9.65 -14.96
CA LYS A 147 7.15 9.24 -14.32
C LYS A 147 7.19 9.45 -12.81
N GLU A 148 8.32 9.16 -12.16
CA GLU A 148 8.51 9.42 -10.73
C GLU A 148 8.45 10.92 -10.42
N LYS A 149 9.11 11.75 -11.22
CA LYS A 149 9.08 13.20 -11.07
C LYS A 149 7.67 13.76 -11.27
N ASP A 150 6.95 13.33 -12.31
CA ASP A 150 5.59 13.76 -12.61
C ASP A 150 4.63 13.37 -11.48
N ASN A 151 4.78 12.16 -10.92
CA ASN A 151 4.01 11.72 -9.75
C ASN A 151 4.30 12.58 -8.51
N GLN A 152 5.58 12.90 -8.25
CA GLN A 152 5.96 13.77 -7.13
C GLN A 152 5.40 15.19 -7.29
N GLU A 153 5.44 15.74 -8.49
CA GLU A 153 4.88 17.06 -8.81
C GLU A 153 3.36 17.07 -8.68
N TYR A 154 2.67 16.06 -9.20
CA TYR A 154 1.23 15.87 -9.03
C TYR A 154 0.84 15.80 -7.55
N ASN A 155 1.53 14.97 -6.76
CA ASN A 155 1.27 14.86 -5.33
C ASN A 155 1.50 16.20 -4.61
N ARG A 156 2.57 16.94 -4.96
CA ARG A 156 2.83 18.26 -4.40
C ARG A 156 1.70 19.25 -4.73
N GLN A 157 1.21 19.23 -5.95
CA GLN A 157 0.10 20.08 -6.39
C GLN A 157 -1.18 19.75 -5.62
N VAL A 158 -1.58 18.48 -5.55
CA VAL A 158 -2.76 18.03 -4.79
C VAL A 158 -2.67 18.45 -3.32
N HIS A 159 -1.52 18.25 -2.68
CA HIS A 159 -1.30 18.69 -1.30
C HIS A 159 -1.43 20.21 -1.15
N SER A 160 -0.90 20.98 -2.10
CA SER A 160 -0.99 22.45 -2.08
C SER A 160 -2.44 22.92 -2.24
N GLU A 161 -3.20 22.32 -3.15
CA GLU A 161 -4.61 22.65 -3.38
C GLU A 161 -5.48 22.31 -2.16
N ARG A 162 -5.26 21.16 -1.52
CA ARG A 162 -5.94 20.80 -0.27
C ARG A 162 -5.64 21.80 0.85
N ARG A 163 -4.38 22.22 1.00
CA ARG A 163 -3.99 23.24 2.01
C ARG A 163 -4.63 24.59 1.73
N SER A 164 -4.75 24.98 0.45
CA SER A 164 -5.46 26.20 0.07
C SER A 164 -6.94 26.13 0.42
N ARG A 165 -7.62 25.04 0.08
CA ARG A 165 -9.04 24.84 0.44
C ARG A 165 -9.24 24.77 1.94
N TYR A 166 -8.34 24.10 2.66
CA TYR A 166 -8.33 24.06 4.12
C TYR A 166 -8.23 25.47 4.71
N SER A 167 -7.27 26.28 4.27
CA SER A 167 -7.09 27.65 4.75
C SER A 167 -8.35 28.51 4.51
N ASN A 168 -8.92 28.43 3.31
CA ASN A 168 -10.14 29.16 2.98
C ASN A 168 -11.33 28.70 3.83
N ALA A 169 -11.47 27.40 4.07
CA ALA A 169 -12.55 26.86 4.89
C ALA A 169 -12.44 27.29 6.37
N ILE A 170 -11.21 27.38 6.90
CA ILE A 170 -10.97 27.92 8.24
C ILE A 170 -11.35 29.41 8.32
N GLU A 171 -11.02 30.20 7.29
CA GLU A 171 -11.46 31.60 7.22
C GLU A 171 -12.99 31.72 7.18
N GLN A 172 -13.66 30.84 6.44
CA GLN A 172 -15.13 30.78 6.38
C GLN A 172 -15.76 30.51 7.75
N LEU A 173 -15.13 29.70 8.62
CA LEU A 173 -15.62 29.49 10.00
C LEU A 173 -15.63 30.76 10.85
N ALA A 174 -14.80 31.76 10.52
CA ALA A 174 -14.77 33.04 11.21
C ALA A 174 -15.80 34.06 10.67
N SER A 175 -16.58 33.68 9.66
CA SER A 175 -17.60 34.55 9.07
C SER A 175 -18.74 34.85 10.04
N LYS A 176 -19.28 36.08 9.96
CA LYS A 176 -20.51 36.46 10.67
C LYS A 176 -21.75 35.76 10.10
N GLU A 177 -21.71 35.41 8.82
CA GLU A 177 -22.82 34.76 8.11
C GLU A 177 -22.82 33.26 8.36
N ALA A 178 -23.91 32.74 8.94
CA ALA A 178 -24.10 31.32 9.25
C ALA A 178 -23.89 30.40 8.04
N VAL A 179 -24.42 30.80 6.88
CA VAL A 179 -24.31 30.04 5.62
C VAL A 179 -22.85 29.86 5.18
N ILE A 180 -22.02 30.89 5.37
CA ILE A 180 -20.59 30.82 5.02
C ILE A 180 -19.86 29.88 6.00
N ARG A 181 -20.17 29.94 7.30
CA ARG A 181 -19.60 29.02 8.30
C ARG A 181 -19.94 27.57 7.99
N LEU A 182 -21.19 27.28 7.62
CA LEU A 182 -21.62 25.94 7.18
C LEU A 182 -20.85 25.47 5.94
N GLY A 183 -20.66 26.34 4.94
CA GLY A 183 -19.83 26.04 3.78
C GLY A 183 -18.39 25.65 4.14
N GLY A 184 -17.81 26.33 5.13
CA GLY A 184 -16.51 26.01 5.71
C GLY A 184 -16.50 24.61 6.35
N ILE A 185 -17.50 24.30 7.18
CA ILE A 185 -17.65 22.98 7.81
C ILE A 185 -17.72 21.88 6.77
N TYR A 186 -18.59 21.99 5.76
CA TYR A 186 -18.72 20.97 4.71
C TYR A 186 -17.44 20.80 3.89
N THR A 187 -16.72 21.90 3.64
CA THR A 187 -15.42 21.84 2.96
C THR A 187 -14.38 21.09 3.80
N LEU A 188 -14.29 21.38 5.10
CA LEU A 188 -13.37 20.68 6.02
C LEU A 188 -13.71 19.19 6.12
N VAL A 189 -14.99 18.87 6.31
CA VAL A 189 -15.47 17.49 6.36
C VAL A 189 -15.12 16.74 5.07
N GLY A 190 -15.37 17.32 3.90
CA GLY A 190 -15.00 16.73 2.61
C GLY A 190 -13.49 16.54 2.44
N LEU A 191 -12.67 17.48 2.93
CA LEU A 191 -11.22 17.35 2.89
C LEU A 191 -10.72 16.16 3.72
N VAL A 192 -11.34 15.85 4.87
CA VAL A 192 -11.00 14.64 5.64
C VAL A 192 -11.26 13.40 4.80
N ASP A 193 -12.43 13.31 4.16
CA ASP A 193 -12.77 12.17 3.31
C ASP A 193 -11.81 12.02 2.13
N GLU A 194 -11.44 13.13 1.49
CA GLU A 194 -10.46 13.15 0.40
C GLU A 194 -9.07 12.66 0.86
N TRP A 195 -8.60 13.08 2.04
CA TRP A 195 -7.33 12.61 2.58
C TRP A 195 -7.35 11.10 2.84
N LEU A 196 -8.46 10.57 3.40
CA LEU A 196 -8.61 9.15 3.67
C LEU A 196 -8.66 8.32 2.38
N ALA A 197 -9.33 8.85 1.34
CA ALA A 197 -9.48 8.21 0.04
C ALA A 197 -8.23 8.27 -0.85
N ASP A 198 -7.20 9.04 -0.49
CA ASP A 198 -6.03 9.25 -1.36
C ASP A 198 -5.11 8.01 -1.44
N GLU A 199 -5.35 7.16 -2.43
CA GLU A 199 -4.55 5.96 -2.72
C GLU A 199 -3.07 6.25 -3.03
N GLY A 200 -2.72 7.48 -3.42
CA GLY A 200 -1.34 7.90 -3.68
C GLY A 200 -0.47 7.89 -2.43
N ILE A 201 -1.06 8.02 -1.24
CA ILE A 201 -0.37 8.00 0.05
C ILE A 201 -0.43 6.58 0.62
N LYS A 202 0.60 5.76 0.41
CA LYS A 202 0.55 4.34 0.86
C LYS A 202 0.32 4.15 2.36
N GLU A 203 0.80 5.07 3.18
CA GLU A 203 0.68 4.99 4.64
C GLU A 203 -0.67 5.55 5.12
N THR A 204 -1.60 4.65 5.49
CA THR A 204 -2.91 5.02 6.06
C THR A 204 -2.79 5.92 7.29
N LYS A 205 -1.72 5.75 8.08
CA LYS A 205 -1.44 6.60 9.24
C LYS A 205 -1.24 8.07 8.85
N VAL A 206 -0.55 8.34 7.74
CA VAL A 206 -0.33 9.72 7.26
C VAL A 206 -1.66 10.34 6.83
N ARG A 207 -2.47 9.61 6.05
CA ARG A 207 -3.83 10.05 5.66
C ARG A 207 -4.68 10.43 6.88
N ARG A 208 -4.64 9.57 7.91
CA ARG A 208 -5.36 9.78 9.17
C ARG A 208 -4.81 10.95 9.96
N MET A 209 -3.50 11.18 9.97
CA MET A 209 -2.89 12.34 10.63
C MET A 209 -3.40 13.65 10.02
N GLU A 210 -3.44 13.75 8.69
CA GLU A 210 -3.98 14.93 7.98
C GLU A 210 -5.47 15.13 8.28
N GLY A 211 -6.27 14.06 8.24
CA GLY A 211 -7.68 14.09 8.63
C GLY A 211 -7.90 14.53 10.08
N GLN A 212 -7.08 14.05 11.02
CA GLN A 212 -7.17 14.40 12.44
C GLN A 212 -6.88 15.88 12.68
N VAL A 213 -5.96 16.48 11.93
CA VAL A 213 -5.70 17.94 12.00
C VAL A 213 -6.97 18.72 11.66
N ILE A 214 -7.71 18.31 10.64
CA ILE A 214 -8.96 18.97 10.25
C ILE A 214 -10.05 18.73 11.30
N ILE A 215 -10.20 17.51 11.81
CA ILE A 215 -11.15 17.17 12.89
C ILE A 215 -10.86 18.00 14.15
N ASN A 216 -9.60 18.24 14.49
CA ASN A 216 -9.23 19.08 15.62
C ASN A 216 -9.75 20.52 15.48
N ASN A 217 -9.84 21.04 14.26
CA ASN A 217 -10.39 22.37 14.00
C ASN A 217 -11.92 22.40 14.06
N LEU A 218 -12.60 21.37 13.54
CA LEU A 218 -14.05 21.20 13.72
C LEU A 218 -14.42 21.13 15.22
N CYS A 219 -13.67 20.32 15.97
CA CYS A 219 -13.77 20.25 17.42
C CYS A 219 -13.45 21.59 18.10
N ALA A 220 -12.45 22.34 17.62
CA ALA A 220 -12.13 23.67 18.15
C ALA A 220 -13.28 24.66 17.95
N TYR A 221 -13.99 24.59 16.83
CA TYR A 221 -15.17 25.39 16.58
C TYR A 221 -16.29 25.08 17.59
N ILE A 222 -16.56 23.79 17.87
CA ILE A 222 -17.51 23.37 18.92
C ILE A 222 -17.10 23.90 20.30
N ARG A 223 -15.80 23.90 20.60
CA ARG A 223 -15.26 24.42 21.87
C ARG A 223 -15.28 25.95 21.97
N SER A 224 -15.58 26.67 20.89
CA SER A 224 -15.52 28.12 20.89
C SER A 224 -16.57 28.72 21.84
N PRO A 225 -16.26 29.78 22.61
CA PRO A 225 -17.21 30.39 23.55
C PRO A 225 -18.45 30.93 22.84
N PHE A 226 -19.62 30.75 23.46
CA PHE A 226 -20.88 31.34 23.00
C PHE A 226 -21.74 31.73 24.20
N HIS A 227 -21.82 33.02 24.49
CA HIS A 227 -22.43 33.53 25.73
C HIS A 227 -23.95 33.28 25.81
N LEU A 228 -24.65 33.27 24.67
CA LEU A 228 -26.08 32.98 24.62
C LEU A 228 -26.42 31.52 24.98
N ALA A 229 -25.42 30.62 25.01
CA ALA A 229 -25.61 29.23 25.44
C ALA A 229 -26.19 29.15 26.87
N GLU A 230 -25.75 30.03 27.77
CA GLU A 230 -26.22 30.11 29.16
C GLU A 230 -27.70 30.53 29.26
N MET A 231 -28.24 31.14 28.21
CA MET A 231 -29.60 31.65 28.16
C MET A 231 -30.57 30.70 27.45
N ARG A 232 -30.16 29.46 27.17
CA ARG A 232 -30.95 28.46 26.43
C ARG A 232 -32.41 28.37 26.91
N ASP A 233 -32.63 28.16 28.21
CA ASP A 233 -33.97 27.98 28.77
C ASP A 233 -34.89 29.20 28.55
N VAL A 234 -34.31 30.38 28.34
CA VAL A 234 -35.04 31.61 28.03
C VAL A 234 -35.23 31.79 26.52
N LEU A 235 -34.21 31.49 25.72
CA LEU A 235 -34.23 31.68 24.27
C LEU A 235 -35.00 30.60 23.51
N GLU A 236 -35.28 29.46 24.13
CA GLU A 236 -36.18 28.43 23.58
C GLU A 236 -37.68 28.77 23.77
N LEU A 237 -38.02 29.81 24.54
CA LEU A 237 -39.40 30.24 24.75
C LEU A 237 -39.98 30.92 23.49
N GLU A 238 -41.29 30.77 23.27
CA GLU A 238 -42.00 31.46 22.16
C GLU A 238 -42.02 32.98 22.34
N THR A 239 -42.04 33.46 23.58
CA THR A 239 -42.06 34.88 23.92
C THR A 239 -41.08 35.20 25.05
N PRO A 240 -40.45 36.39 25.04
CA PRO A 240 -39.53 36.77 26.09
C PRO A 240 -40.25 36.92 27.43
N PRO A 241 -39.64 36.49 28.55
CA PRO A 241 -40.09 36.90 29.87
C PRO A 241 -40.05 38.43 30.03
N ASP A 242 -40.91 39.01 30.86
CA ASP A 242 -40.94 40.45 31.15
C ASP A 242 -39.60 41.01 31.67
N THR A 243 -38.77 40.14 32.25
CA THR A 243 -37.45 40.46 32.79
C THR A 243 -36.35 40.50 31.72
N TYR A 244 -36.62 40.02 30.50
CA TYR A 244 -35.65 39.99 29.42
C TYR A 244 -35.34 41.40 28.93
N LYS A 245 -34.04 41.71 28.75
CA LYS A 245 -33.57 43.00 28.27
C LYS A 245 -32.78 42.80 27.00
N GLY A 246 -33.16 43.50 25.93
CA GLY A 246 -32.44 43.46 24.65
C GLY A 246 -33.34 43.07 23.49
N ASP A 247 -32.71 42.70 22.39
CA ASP A 247 -33.38 42.21 21.18
C ASP A 247 -33.54 40.69 21.27
N PHE A 248 -34.67 40.27 21.84
CA PHE A 248 -34.98 38.84 22.02
C PHE A 248 -34.99 38.10 20.69
N SER A 249 -35.60 38.68 19.66
CA SER A 249 -35.70 38.03 18.35
C SER A 249 -34.32 37.84 17.72
N GLY A 250 -33.46 38.87 17.77
CA GLY A 250 -32.11 38.78 17.22
C GLY A 250 -31.18 37.84 18.00
N ASP A 251 -31.33 37.75 19.33
CA ASP A 251 -30.54 36.83 20.13
C ASP A 251 -31.04 35.38 20.00
N GLN A 252 -32.35 35.17 19.86
CA GLN A 252 -32.94 33.88 19.54
C GLN A 252 -32.48 33.37 18.16
N GLU A 253 -32.44 34.25 17.15
CA GLU A 253 -31.92 33.92 15.81
C GLU A 253 -30.45 33.45 15.89
N LYS A 254 -29.57 34.25 16.51
CA LYS A 254 -28.15 33.87 16.70
C LYS A 254 -27.98 32.56 17.46
N PHE A 255 -28.80 32.35 18.49
CA PHE A 255 -28.79 31.15 19.30
C PHE A 255 -29.10 29.91 18.46
N PHE A 256 -30.20 29.92 17.71
CA PHE A 256 -30.58 28.80 16.87
C PHE A 256 -29.64 28.59 15.69
N GLU A 257 -29.12 29.65 15.08
CA GLU A 257 -28.09 29.54 14.04
C GLU A 257 -26.85 28.82 14.57
N GLU A 258 -26.29 29.28 15.69
CA GLU A 258 -25.07 28.70 16.24
C GLU A 258 -25.29 27.26 16.74
N ALA A 259 -26.45 26.98 17.34
CA ALA A 259 -26.86 25.63 17.72
C ALA A 259 -26.89 24.70 16.51
N ASN A 260 -27.55 25.10 15.42
CA ASN A 260 -27.67 24.31 14.20
C ASN A 260 -26.30 24.06 13.56
N ILE A 261 -25.44 25.07 13.50
CA ILE A 261 -24.09 24.95 12.92
C ILE A 261 -23.24 23.92 13.68
N ARG A 262 -23.18 24.04 15.01
CA ARG A 262 -22.38 23.12 15.83
C ARG A 262 -22.96 21.72 15.81
N LYS A 263 -24.29 21.59 15.86
CA LYS A 263 -24.98 20.31 15.72
C LYS A 263 -24.70 19.66 14.37
N SER A 264 -24.65 20.42 13.27
CA SER A 264 -24.30 19.87 11.95
C SER A 264 -22.90 19.25 11.92
N ILE A 265 -21.95 19.71 12.73
CA ILE A 265 -20.63 19.05 12.84
C ILE A 265 -20.80 17.64 13.42
N PHE A 266 -21.58 17.48 14.50
CA PHE A 266 -21.89 16.17 15.07
C PHE A 266 -22.65 15.27 14.09
N GLU A 267 -23.60 15.83 13.34
CA GLU A 267 -24.36 15.09 12.33
C GLU A 267 -23.46 14.62 11.17
N GLU A 268 -22.53 15.45 10.69
CA GLU A 268 -21.57 15.07 9.66
C GLU A 268 -20.56 14.02 10.13
N ILE A 269 -20.12 14.08 11.39
CA ILE A 269 -19.32 13.02 12.02
C ILE A 269 -20.13 11.72 12.01
N ASN A 270 -21.39 11.76 12.48
CA ASN A 270 -22.24 10.59 12.61
C ASN A 270 -22.58 9.93 11.26
N LYS A 271 -22.64 10.69 10.15
CA LYS A 271 -22.83 10.12 8.80
C LYS A 271 -21.69 9.20 8.35
N ARG A 272 -20.52 9.29 8.97
CA ARG A 272 -19.28 8.59 8.58
C ARG A 272 -18.88 7.50 9.56
N ILE A 273 -19.72 7.30 10.56
CA ILE A 273 -19.58 6.33 11.64
C ILE A 273 -20.85 5.49 11.65
N THR A 274 -20.71 4.19 11.59
CA THR A 274 -21.83 3.25 11.56
C THR A 274 -21.65 2.21 12.65
N VAL A 275 -22.77 1.75 13.20
CA VAL A 275 -22.78 0.67 14.18
C VAL A 275 -23.22 -0.62 13.49
N ASP A 276 -22.34 -1.61 13.48
CA ASP A 276 -22.65 -2.98 13.11
C ASP A 276 -23.21 -3.70 14.35
N ILE A 277 -24.47 -4.14 14.27
CA ILE A 277 -25.17 -4.79 15.38
C ILE A 277 -25.25 -6.28 15.06
N ASP A 278 -24.78 -7.10 15.98
CA ASP A 278 -24.85 -8.55 15.85
C ASP A 278 -26.34 -8.99 15.79
N PRO A 279 -26.76 -9.70 14.72
CA PRO A 279 -28.15 -10.06 14.52
C PRO A 279 -28.66 -11.07 15.56
N ASP A 280 -27.78 -11.81 16.23
CA ASP A 280 -28.14 -12.81 17.22
C ASP A 280 -28.06 -12.26 18.66
N ASN A 281 -27.28 -11.20 18.86
CA ASN A 281 -27.19 -10.50 20.14
C ASN A 281 -27.09 -8.98 19.95
N THR A 282 -28.21 -8.27 20.07
CA THR A 282 -28.29 -6.81 19.89
C THR A 282 -27.47 -6.01 20.92
N ASN A 283 -26.99 -6.66 21.98
CA ASN A 283 -26.07 -6.06 22.95
C ASN A 283 -24.59 -6.13 22.50
N ASN A 284 -24.27 -6.92 21.48
CA ASN A 284 -22.96 -6.98 20.86
C ASN A 284 -22.94 -6.02 19.65
N ARG A 285 -22.17 -4.94 19.77
CA ARG A 285 -22.11 -3.86 18.78
C ARG A 285 -20.67 -3.55 18.46
N LYS A 286 -20.39 -3.33 17.18
CA LYS A 286 -19.06 -2.96 16.68
C LYS A 286 -19.15 -1.65 15.92
N ILE A 287 -18.12 -0.84 16.09
CA ILE A 287 -17.97 0.39 15.33
C ILE A 287 -17.34 0.09 13.97
N VAL A 288 -17.92 0.64 12.91
CA VAL A 288 -17.39 0.60 11.56
C VAL A 288 -17.51 2.00 10.94
N GLY A 289 -16.83 2.23 9.82
CA GLY A 289 -16.87 3.50 9.10
C GLY A 289 -15.51 4.16 8.96
N THR A 290 -15.41 5.16 8.08
CA THR A 290 -14.13 5.80 7.73
C THR A 290 -13.58 6.65 8.86
N TRP A 291 -14.44 7.12 9.77
CA TRP A 291 -14.08 8.01 10.87
C TRP A 291 -14.00 7.31 12.24
N SER A 292 -14.12 5.97 12.28
CA SER A 292 -14.16 5.18 13.52
C SER A 292 -12.89 5.28 14.38
N ASP A 293 -11.77 5.68 13.79
CA ASP A 293 -10.47 5.64 14.47
C ASP A 293 -9.90 7.04 14.77
N PHE A 294 -10.73 8.08 14.67
CA PHE A 294 -10.36 9.43 15.07
C PHE A 294 -10.61 9.65 16.57
N ASN A 295 -10.01 10.73 17.09
CA ASN A 295 -10.26 11.25 18.42
C ASN A 295 -11.02 12.57 18.32
N PHE A 296 -12.00 12.75 19.19
CA PHE A 296 -12.85 13.94 19.19
C PHE A 296 -12.76 14.66 20.53
N ASN A 297 -12.24 15.88 20.51
CA ASN A 297 -12.00 16.67 21.71
C ASN A 297 -13.02 17.82 21.80
N PHE A 298 -14.03 17.61 22.63
CA PHE A 298 -15.06 18.58 22.99
C PHE A 298 -14.83 19.17 24.39
N SER A 299 -13.60 19.13 24.90
CA SER A 299 -13.31 19.60 26.26
C SER A 299 -13.66 21.08 26.43
N ASN A 300 -14.29 21.43 27.54
CA ASN A 300 -14.79 22.78 27.88
C ASN A 300 -15.80 23.35 26.89
N ALA A 301 -16.38 22.54 26.00
CA ALA A 301 -17.37 23.03 25.05
C ALA A 301 -18.66 23.48 25.75
N PRO A 302 -19.23 24.63 25.37
CA PRO A 302 -20.60 24.98 25.72
C PRO A 302 -21.57 24.24 24.79
N ILE A 303 -22.29 23.26 25.33
CA ILE A 303 -23.30 22.48 24.61
C ILE A 303 -24.68 22.97 25.03
N PHE A 304 -25.48 23.40 24.06
CA PHE A 304 -26.80 24.02 24.28
C PHE A 304 -27.82 23.55 23.23
N TYR A 305 -27.61 22.34 22.72
CA TYR A 305 -28.41 21.69 21.69
C TYR A 305 -28.43 20.18 21.95
N PHE A 306 -29.44 19.49 21.41
CA PHE A 306 -29.64 18.05 21.64
C PHE A 306 -28.65 17.17 20.87
N LEU A 307 -28.20 16.10 21.52
CA LEU A 307 -27.11 15.22 21.09
C LEU A 307 -27.49 13.72 21.15
N GLN A 308 -28.80 13.44 21.13
CA GLN A 308 -29.40 12.11 21.13
C GLN A 308 -29.30 11.42 19.76
N TYR A 309 -29.38 10.08 19.76
CA TYR A 309 -29.29 9.22 18.56
C TYR A 309 -27.97 9.32 17.78
N LEU A 310 -26.88 9.73 18.44
CA LEU A 310 -25.57 9.88 17.80
C LEU A 310 -24.61 8.78 18.23
N THR A 311 -23.64 8.49 17.36
CA THR A 311 -22.52 7.61 17.67
C THR A 311 -21.28 8.44 17.98
N TYR A 312 -20.68 8.17 19.12
CA TYR A 312 -19.46 8.80 19.62
C TYR A 312 -18.33 7.79 19.60
N VAL A 313 -17.15 8.24 19.22
CA VAL A 313 -15.94 7.42 19.25
C VAL A 313 -14.83 8.23 19.88
N ASN A 314 -14.08 7.67 20.83
CA ASN A 314 -12.93 8.31 21.48
C ASN A 314 -13.17 9.80 21.81
N SER A 315 -14.28 10.08 22.50
CA SER A 315 -14.83 11.43 22.66
C SER A 315 -14.58 11.96 24.08
N SER A 316 -13.96 13.12 24.18
CA SER A 316 -13.76 13.82 25.46
C SER A 316 -14.64 15.05 25.55
N PHE A 317 -15.56 15.05 26.51
CA PHE A 317 -16.36 16.16 27.03
C PHE A 317 -15.79 16.69 28.36
N HIS A 318 -14.49 16.52 28.60
CA HIS A 318 -13.84 16.97 29.83
C HIS A 318 -14.11 18.45 30.10
N GLY A 319 -14.68 18.78 31.26
CA GLY A 319 -15.03 20.16 31.62
C GLY A 319 -16.14 20.80 30.77
N ALA A 320 -16.82 20.04 29.90
CA ALA A 320 -17.89 20.57 29.06
C ALA A 320 -19.09 21.03 29.90
N LYS A 321 -19.81 22.03 29.41
CA LYS A 321 -20.98 22.61 30.06
C LYS A 321 -22.21 22.36 29.21
N PHE A 322 -23.16 21.61 29.75
CA PHE A 322 -24.43 21.32 29.11
C PHE A 322 -25.51 22.25 29.66
N TYR A 323 -25.88 23.25 28.88
CA TYR A 323 -26.93 24.21 29.20
C TYR A 323 -28.29 23.66 28.76
N GLY A 324 -29.30 23.84 29.62
CA GLY A 324 -30.60 23.19 29.49
C GLY A 324 -30.51 21.67 29.56
N GLN A 325 -31.51 20.99 28.99
CA GLN A 325 -31.58 19.53 28.97
C GLN A 325 -30.47 18.90 28.11
N ALA A 326 -29.78 17.91 28.65
CA ALA A 326 -28.67 17.20 28.02
C ALA A 326 -29.09 15.78 27.65
N PHE A 327 -29.54 15.60 26.41
CA PHE A 327 -30.02 14.31 25.92
C PHE A 327 -28.95 13.57 25.12
N PHE A 328 -28.59 12.39 25.61
CA PHE A 328 -27.79 11.37 24.96
C PHE A 328 -28.58 10.07 24.75
N ASN A 329 -29.90 10.15 24.83
CA ASN A 329 -30.76 8.99 24.71
C ASN A 329 -30.49 8.23 23.40
N ASN A 330 -30.54 6.91 23.46
CA ASN A 330 -30.33 6.02 22.31
C ASN A 330 -28.99 6.26 21.56
N SER A 331 -27.97 6.78 22.26
CA SER A 331 -26.64 7.01 21.68
C SER A 331 -25.69 5.84 21.92
N HIS A 332 -24.66 5.75 21.09
CA HIS A 332 -23.64 4.70 21.22
C HIS A 332 -22.26 5.32 21.43
N PHE A 333 -21.56 4.86 22.44
CA PHE A 333 -20.24 5.35 22.81
C PHE A 333 -19.21 4.23 22.65
N PHE A 334 -18.31 4.40 21.67
CA PHE A 334 -17.20 3.49 21.40
C PHE A 334 -15.87 4.10 21.81
N GLY A 335 -14.93 3.23 22.19
CA GLY A 335 -13.66 3.68 22.76
C GLY A 335 -13.85 4.43 24.07
N THR A 336 -12.82 5.14 24.50
CA THR A 336 -12.87 5.87 25.79
C THR A 336 -13.75 7.11 25.65
N THR A 337 -14.71 7.27 26.56
CA THR A 337 -15.55 8.46 26.66
C THR A 337 -15.31 9.17 28.00
N ASP A 338 -15.13 10.48 27.96
CA ASP A 338 -14.71 11.24 29.13
C ASP A 338 -15.60 12.45 29.38
N PHE A 339 -16.42 12.40 30.44
CA PHE A 339 -17.23 13.50 30.98
C PHE A 339 -16.64 14.04 32.29
N THR A 340 -15.35 13.82 32.54
CA THR A 340 -14.70 14.30 33.76
C THR A 340 -14.84 15.81 33.91
N ASP A 341 -15.18 16.31 35.10
CA ASP A 341 -15.42 17.74 35.38
C ASP A 341 -16.58 18.38 34.58
N ALA A 342 -17.39 17.60 33.85
CA ALA A 342 -18.52 18.15 33.10
C ALA A 342 -19.63 18.67 34.03
N VAL A 343 -20.32 19.72 33.60
CA VAL A 343 -21.44 20.32 34.36
C VAL A 343 -22.72 20.25 33.53
N PHE A 344 -23.73 19.60 34.09
CA PHE A 344 -25.08 19.49 33.52
C PHE A 344 -26.01 20.42 34.29
N TYR A 345 -26.45 21.50 33.63
CA TYR A 345 -27.29 22.51 34.26
C TYR A 345 -28.77 22.11 34.29
N GLY A 346 -29.26 21.44 33.24
CA GLY A 346 -30.58 20.83 33.19
C GLY A 346 -30.57 19.34 33.51
N ASP A 347 -31.68 18.66 33.20
CA ASP A 347 -31.76 17.20 33.31
C ASP A 347 -30.78 16.54 32.33
N ALA A 348 -30.11 15.48 32.77
CA ALA A 348 -29.16 14.71 31.98
C ALA A 348 -29.70 13.30 31.75
N GLU A 349 -29.94 12.95 30.49
CA GLU A 349 -30.55 11.65 30.13
C GLU A 349 -29.61 10.87 29.23
N PHE A 350 -29.24 9.67 29.69
CA PHE A 350 -28.45 8.67 28.97
C PHE A 350 -29.27 7.40 28.73
N ASP A 351 -30.59 7.52 28.65
CA ASP A 351 -31.49 6.38 28.58
C ASP A 351 -31.34 5.65 27.25
N ASP A 352 -31.34 4.32 27.30
CA ASP A 352 -31.04 3.44 26.16
C ASP A 352 -29.68 3.70 25.49
N ALA A 353 -28.76 4.39 26.18
CA ALA A 353 -27.40 4.56 25.69
C ALA A 353 -26.58 3.27 25.83
N PHE A 354 -25.67 3.05 24.88
CA PHE A 354 -24.76 1.90 24.86
C PHE A 354 -23.31 2.35 24.96
N PHE A 355 -22.70 2.17 26.13
CA PHE A 355 -21.29 2.43 26.38
C PHE A 355 -20.48 1.16 26.17
N VAL A 356 -19.86 1.04 24.99
CA VAL A 356 -19.06 -0.12 24.60
C VAL A 356 -17.64 -0.03 25.17
N GLY A 357 -17.09 1.18 25.30
CA GLY A 357 -15.78 1.42 25.93
C GLY A 357 -15.87 1.97 27.35
N ASN A 358 -14.71 2.29 27.93
CA ASN A 358 -14.63 2.86 29.28
C ASN A 358 -15.26 4.27 29.30
N VAL A 359 -16.00 4.58 30.36
CA VAL A 359 -16.59 5.91 30.56
C VAL A 359 -16.23 6.50 31.92
N SER A 360 -15.87 7.77 31.94
CA SER A 360 -15.62 8.54 33.16
C SER A 360 -16.63 9.68 33.27
N PHE A 361 -17.29 9.79 34.41
CA PHE A 361 -18.08 10.92 34.89
C PHE A 361 -17.44 11.50 36.16
N ASN A 362 -16.14 11.30 36.36
CA ASN A 362 -15.48 11.70 37.59
C ASN A 362 -15.58 13.22 37.79
N TRP A 363 -15.85 13.67 39.01
CA TRP A 363 -16.04 15.08 39.35
C TRP A 363 -17.11 15.82 38.51
N ALA A 364 -17.95 15.09 37.77
CA ALA A 364 -19.05 15.68 37.04
C ALA A 364 -20.13 16.17 38.01
N LYS A 365 -20.81 17.25 37.63
CA LYS A 365 -21.88 17.86 38.44
C LYS A 365 -23.21 17.85 37.70
N PHE A 366 -24.20 17.21 38.31
CA PHE A 366 -25.57 17.12 37.82
C PHE A 366 -26.48 17.99 38.70
N ASN A 367 -26.88 19.16 38.19
CA ASN A 367 -27.66 20.13 38.97
C ASN A 367 -29.14 19.76 39.08
N LEU A 368 -29.69 19.12 38.04
CA LEU A 368 -31.03 18.54 38.05
C LEU A 368 -30.96 16.99 37.99
N SER A 369 -32.02 16.34 37.53
CA SER A 369 -32.12 14.89 37.57
C SER A 369 -31.16 14.27 36.54
N ALA A 370 -30.55 13.14 36.87
CA ALA A 370 -29.67 12.40 35.98
C ALA A 370 -30.15 10.96 35.85
N SER A 371 -30.30 10.47 34.63
CA SER A 371 -30.74 9.11 34.33
C SER A 371 -29.70 8.37 33.50
N PHE A 372 -29.32 7.18 33.97
CA PHE A 372 -28.32 6.28 33.38
C PHE A 372 -28.93 4.91 33.10
N LYS A 373 -30.15 4.89 32.53
CA LYS A 373 -30.82 3.64 32.13
C LYS A 373 -30.15 3.08 30.87
N SER A 374 -28.94 2.56 31.03
CA SER A 374 -28.00 2.33 29.94
C SER A 374 -27.30 0.97 30.06
N ALA A 375 -26.60 0.57 29.00
CA ALA A 375 -25.71 -0.58 29.02
C ALA A 375 -24.25 -0.15 29.04
N PHE A 376 -23.49 -0.61 30.04
CA PHE A 376 -22.07 -0.37 30.23
C PHE A 376 -21.28 -1.67 30.06
N LYS A 377 -20.61 -1.82 28.91
CA LYS A 377 -19.84 -3.02 28.55
C LYS A 377 -18.47 -3.09 29.20
N GLN A 378 -17.95 -1.95 29.60
CA GLN A 378 -16.63 -1.79 30.20
C GLN A 378 -16.75 -0.93 31.47
N LYS A 379 -15.60 -0.52 32.03
CA LYS A 379 -15.56 0.22 33.29
C LYS A 379 -16.29 1.56 33.20
N VAL A 380 -17.10 1.86 34.20
CA VAL A 380 -17.74 3.17 34.42
C VAL A 380 -17.32 3.74 35.77
N THR A 381 -16.94 5.03 35.81
CA THR A 381 -16.56 5.70 37.06
C THR A 381 -17.33 7.01 37.24
N PHE A 382 -17.84 7.23 38.45
CA PHE A 382 -18.48 8.46 38.89
C PHE A 382 -17.67 9.13 40.00
N GLU A 383 -16.37 8.85 40.11
CA GLU A 383 -15.61 9.20 41.31
C GLU A 383 -15.62 10.70 41.59
N GLY A 384 -16.04 11.12 42.79
CA GLY A 384 -16.17 12.53 43.14
C GLY A 384 -17.33 13.28 42.48
N ALA A 385 -18.20 12.60 41.72
CA ALA A 385 -19.36 13.23 41.07
C ALA A 385 -20.40 13.73 42.09
N GLN A 386 -21.16 14.75 41.69
CA GLN A 386 -22.19 15.38 42.52
C GLN A 386 -23.56 15.28 41.86
N PHE A 387 -24.52 14.65 42.55
CA PHE A 387 -25.92 14.57 42.15
C PHE A 387 -26.78 15.41 43.09
N ILE A 388 -27.24 16.56 42.60
CA ILE A 388 -28.03 17.53 43.40
C ILE A 388 -29.50 17.13 43.48
N LYS A 389 -30.02 16.44 42.46
CA LYS A 389 -31.37 15.86 42.43
C LYS A 389 -31.28 14.33 42.25
N SER A 390 -32.37 13.72 41.81
CA SER A 390 -32.47 12.26 41.64
C SER A 390 -31.42 11.75 40.66
N ALA A 391 -30.79 10.62 41.01
CA ALA A 391 -29.85 9.89 40.18
C ALA A 391 -30.39 8.47 39.94
N GLY A 392 -30.84 8.22 38.72
CA GLY A 392 -31.40 6.94 38.29
C GLY A 392 -30.35 6.06 37.62
N PHE A 393 -30.16 4.84 38.13
CA PHE A 393 -29.29 3.81 37.56
C PHE A 393 -30.07 2.56 37.16
N ALA A 394 -31.41 2.60 37.14
CA ALA A 394 -32.22 1.42 36.86
C ALA A 394 -33.36 1.72 35.89
N PRO A 395 -33.66 0.81 34.95
CA PRO A 395 -32.89 -0.41 34.64
C PRO A 395 -31.56 -0.11 33.95
N SER A 396 -30.48 -0.79 34.33
CA SER A 396 -29.18 -0.68 33.65
C SER A 396 -28.42 -2.01 33.67
N LEU A 397 -27.49 -2.14 32.75
CA LEU A 397 -26.67 -3.34 32.55
C LEU A 397 -25.20 -2.99 32.77
N PHE A 398 -24.57 -3.52 33.82
CA PHE A 398 -23.15 -3.34 34.09
C PHE A 398 -22.38 -4.64 33.82
N GLU A 399 -21.70 -4.74 32.68
CA GLU A 399 -20.79 -5.87 32.42
C GLU A 399 -19.40 -5.65 33.01
N GLY A 400 -18.95 -4.40 33.09
CA GLY A 400 -17.70 -4.00 33.71
C GLY A 400 -17.86 -3.46 35.15
N PRO A 401 -16.74 -3.15 35.82
CA PRO A 401 -16.77 -2.59 37.17
C PRO A 401 -17.32 -1.16 37.18
N ILE A 402 -18.02 -0.82 38.28
CA ILE A 402 -18.53 0.52 38.57
C ILE A 402 -17.88 1.09 39.82
N SER A 403 -17.56 2.38 39.83
CA SER A 403 -17.04 3.09 41.00
C SER A 403 -17.85 4.34 41.31
N PHE A 404 -18.38 4.42 42.53
CA PHE A 404 -19.04 5.58 43.14
C PHE A 404 -18.18 6.25 44.20
N LYS A 405 -16.89 5.94 44.24
CA LYS A 405 -15.95 6.44 45.25
C LYS A 405 -16.08 7.97 45.39
N ASP A 406 -16.25 8.45 46.62
CA ASP A 406 -16.34 9.88 46.91
C ASP A 406 -17.51 10.61 46.20
N VAL A 407 -18.53 9.90 45.71
CA VAL A 407 -19.75 10.52 45.14
C VAL A 407 -20.59 11.19 46.23
N GLU A 408 -21.23 12.31 45.88
CA GLU A 408 -22.17 13.01 46.74
C GLU A 408 -23.59 12.93 46.15
N PHE A 409 -24.46 12.20 46.81
CA PHE A 409 -25.89 12.11 46.51
C PHE A 409 -26.69 12.99 47.49
N SER A 410 -27.47 13.92 46.95
CA SER A 410 -28.39 14.76 47.73
C SER A 410 -29.77 14.10 47.93
N GLN A 411 -30.06 13.05 47.17
CA GLN A 411 -31.26 12.21 47.25
C GLN A 411 -30.85 10.74 47.12
N ASP A 412 -31.74 9.81 47.49
CA ASP A 412 -31.46 8.37 47.42
C ASP A 412 -31.22 7.93 45.95
N PRO A 413 -30.06 7.30 45.63
CA PRO A 413 -29.80 6.80 44.28
C PRO A 413 -30.68 5.59 43.94
N ILE A 414 -31.26 5.59 42.74
CA ILE A 414 -32.29 4.62 42.35
C ILE A 414 -31.64 3.47 41.56
N PHE A 415 -31.53 2.30 42.19
CA PHE A 415 -31.04 1.06 41.55
C PHE A 415 -32.16 0.05 41.24
N ILE A 416 -33.40 0.38 41.57
CA ILE A 416 -34.59 -0.39 41.23
C ILE A 416 -35.68 0.58 40.80
N GLU A 417 -36.19 0.40 39.59
CA GLU A 417 -37.37 1.14 39.14
C GLU A 417 -38.62 0.30 39.38
N HIS A 418 -39.62 0.89 40.05
CA HIS A 418 -40.93 0.27 40.20
C HIS A 418 -41.78 0.58 38.97
N ILE A 419 -42.10 -0.44 38.18
CA ILE A 419 -43.00 -0.30 37.03
C ILE A 419 -44.42 -0.34 37.58
N HIS A 420 -45.08 0.82 37.57
CA HIS A 420 -46.50 0.88 37.86
C HIS A 420 -47.28 0.33 36.66
N ILE A 421 -47.94 -0.81 36.83
CA ILE A 421 -48.91 -1.33 35.88
C ILE A 421 -50.28 -0.82 36.34
N PRO A 422 -50.96 0.05 35.55
CA PRO A 422 -52.33 0.45 35.85
C PRO A 422 -53.22 -0.80 36.00
N ASP A 423 -54.05 -0.84 37.04
CA ASP A 423 -55.00 -1.93 37.38
C ASP A 423 -54.40 -3.27 37.89
N ALA A 424 -53.08 -3.34 38.12
CA ALA A 424 -52.46 -4.52 38.73
C ALA A 424 -52.66 -4.52 40.28
N HIS A 425 -52.84 -5.70 40.89
CA HIS A 425 -52.94 -5.79 42.36
C HIS A 425 -51.62 -5.33 43.01
N PRO A 426 -51.61 -4.86 44.27
CA PRO A 426 -50.40 -4.37 44.96
C PRO A 426 -49.23 -5.38 45.02
N HIS A 427 -49.50 -6.65 44.72
CA HIS A 427 -48.51 -7.74 44.67
C HIS A 427 -47.93 -8.01 43.27
N ASP A 428 -48.45 -7.35 42.22
CA ASP A 428 -48.04 -7.51 40.81
C ASP A 428 -47.10 -6.39 40.33
N CYS A 429 -46.51 -5.61 41.25
CA CYS A 429 -45.50 -4.61 40.91
C CYS A 429 -44.28 -5.28 40.27
N LEU A 430 -44.14 -5.12 38.96
CA LEU A 430 -42.89 -5.44 38.26
C LEU A 430 -41.84 -4.42 38.71
N TYR A 431 -40.65 -4.88 39.02
CA TYR A 431 -39.49 -4.03 39.25
C TYR A 431 -38.45 -4.30 38.19
N ALA A 432 -37.79 -3.24 37.71
CA ALA A 432 -36.71 -3.30 36.75
C ALA A 432 -35.41 -2.89 37.46
N PRO A 433 -34.62 -3.86 37.93
CA PRO A 433 -33.40 -3.58 38.67
C PRO A 433 -32.24 -3.20 37.74
N ALA A 434 -31.23 -2.54 38.28
CA ALA A 434 -29.89 -2.63 37.72
C ALA A 434 -29.36 -4.07 37.85
N VAL A 435 -28.59 -4.52 36.88
CA VAL A 435 -27.99 -5.85 36.88
C VAL A 435 -26.48 -5.81 36.63
N PHE A 436 -25.73 -6.68 37.31
CA PHE A 436 -24.27 -6.73 37.28
C PHE A 436 -23.77 -8.08 36.77
N SER A 437 -22.77 -8.09 35.90
CA SER A 437 -22.25 -9.32 35.30
C SER A 437 -21.45 -10.14 36.30
N TYR A 438 -21.69 -11.45 36.34
CA TYR A 438 -20.87 -12.38 37.14
C TYR A 438 -19.41 -12.48 36.65
N LYS A 439 -19.08 -11.95 35.45
CA LYS A 439 -17.70 -11.90 34.96
C LYS A 439 -16.85 -10.86 35.71
N THR A 440 -17.49 -9.92 36.42
CA THR A 440 -16.83 -8.93 37.26
C THR A 440 -16.97 -9.33 38.72
N LYS A 441 -15.86 -9.44 39.46
CA LYS A 441 -15.93 -9.86 40.86
C LYS A 441 -16.53 -8.76 41.73
N SER A 442 -17.26 -9.14 42.77
CA SER A 442 -17.88 -8.20 43.72
C SER A 442 -16.92 -7.09 44.22
N ARG A 443 -15.66 -7.44 44.51
CA ARG A 443 -14.63 -6.51 45.01
C ARG A 443 -14.10 -5.49 43.99
N GLU A 444 -14.40 -5.69 42.70
CA GLU A 444 -13.99 -4.77 41.64
C GLU A 444 -14.96 -3.59 41.50
N HIS A 445 -16.19 -3.77 41.99
CA HIS A 445 -17.12 -2.67 42.19
C HIS A 445 -16.72 -1.86 43.43
N ASN A 446 -17.00 -0.57 43.39
CA ASN A 446 -16.85 0.32 44.54
C ASN A 446 -18.13 1.12 44.72
N PHE A 447 -18.91 0.74 45.73
CA PHE A 447 -20.15 1.43 46.09
C PHE A 447 -20.00 2.38 47.30
N SER A 448 -18.77 2.63 47.74
CA SER A 448 -18.52 3.63 48.78
C SER A 448 -18.78 5.03 48.24
N VAL A 449 -19.43 5.87 49.04
CA VAL A 449 -19.74 7.27 48.69
C VAL A 449 -18.94 8.22 49.59
N SER A 450 -18.95 9.52 49.26
CA SER A 450 -18.33 10.55 50.09
C SER A 450 -18.95 10.57 51.49
N SER A 451 -18.12 10.82 52.50
CA SER A 451 -18.58 11.11 53.87
C SER A 451 -19.51 12.32 53.97
N LYS A 452 -19.54 13.18 52.94
CA LYS A 452 -20.43 14.34 52.82
C LYS A 452 -21.76 14.03 52.13
N SER A 453 -21.89 12.84 51.54
CA SER A 453 -23.12 12.43 50.85
C SER A 453 -24.28 12.35 51.85
N ALA A 454 -25.44 12.89 51.47
CA ALA A 454 -26.64 12.81 52.31
C ALA A 454 -27.24 11.39 52.30
N PHE A 455 -27.04 10.66 51.19
CA PHE A 455 -27.50 9.29 51.00
C PHE A 455 -26.33 8.37 50.62
N GLY A 456 -26.33 7.16 51.17
CA GLY A 456 -25.40 6.09 50.82
C GLY A 456 -26.02 5.11 49.84
N ILE A 457 -25.22 4.15 49.39
CA ILE A 457 -25.71 2.99 48.65
C ILE A 457 -25.85 1.84 49.64
N THR A 458 -27.09 1.41 49.89
CA THR A 458 -27.35 0.24 50.74
C THR A 458 -27.02 -1.03 49.96
N LEU A 459 -26.10 -1.84 50.49
CA LEU A 459 -25.70 -3.10 49.88
C LEU A 459 -26.51 -4.27 50.45
N GLY A 460 -26.79 -5.26 49.61
CA GLY A 460 -27.36 -6.55 49.97
C GLY A 460 -26.49 -7.69 49.46
N HIS A 461 -26.80 -8.90 49.90
CA HIS A 461 -26.07 -10.10 49.52
C HIS A 461 -26.86 -10.98 48.57
N THR A 462 -26.17 -11.53 47.57
CA THR A 462 -26.69 -12.60 46.70
C THR A 462 -25.56 -13.52 46.26
N SER A 463 -25.88 -14.73 45.84
CA SER A 463 -24.91 -15.71 45.36
C SER A 463 -25.29 -16.16 43.95
N PHE A 464 -24.28 -16.32 43.08
CA PHE A 464 -24.49 -16.76 41.71
C PHE A 464 -23.26 -17.52 41.20
N LYS A 465 -23.47 -18.69 40.56
CA LYS A 465 -22.41 -19.55 40.01
C LYS A 465 -21.23 -19.81 40.96
N ASN A 466 -21.52 -20.01 42.26
CA ASN A 466 -20.59 -20.28 43.36
C ASN A 466 -19.75 -19.08 43.86
N ASP A 467 -20.06 -17.86 43.42
CA ASP A 467 -19.48 -16.64 43.99
C ASP A 467 -20.54 -15.86 44.78
N ASP A 468 -20.10 -15.18 45.84
CA ASP A 468 -20.91 -14.28 46.64
C ASP A 468 -20.68 -12.83 46.20
N TYR A 469 -21.77 -12.07 46.14
CA TYR A 469 -21.79 -10.69 45.68
C TYR A 469 -22.43 -9.78 46.74
N GLU A 470 -21.77 -8.64 46.95
CA GLU A 470 -22.25 -7.50 47.72
C GLU A 470 -22.48 -6.34 46.74
N ILE A 471 -23.74 -6.11 46.40
CA ILE A 471 -24.21 -5.17 45.37
C ILE A 471 -25.41 -4.37 45.91
N PRO A 472 -25.84 -3.27 45.27
CA PRO A 472 -26.96 -2.48 45.77
C PRO A 472 -28.20 -3.33 46.02
N MET A 473 -28.88 -3.10 47.15
CA MET A 473 -30.02 -3.90 47.57
C MET A 473 -31.08 -3.99 46.45
N GLY A 474 -31.62 -5.19 46.25
CA GLY A 474 -32.61 -5.55 45.23
C GLY A 474 -32.13 -5.56 43.77
N THR A 475 -30.83 -5.32 43.52
CA THR A 475 -30.19 -5.59 42.22
C THR A 475 -29.83 -7.07 42.05
N MET A 476 -29.48 -7.48 40.83
CA MET A 476 -29.25 -8.90 40.49
C MET A 476 -27.92 -9.10 39.77
N ILE A 477 -27.39 -10.32 39.84
CA ILE A 477 -26.26 -10.78 39.03
C ILE A 477 -26.80 -11.50 37.79
N PHE A 478 -26.19 -11.29 36.62
CA PHE A 478 -26.57 -11.97 35.38
C PHE A 478 -25.37 -12.59 34.65
N ASP A 479 -25.64 -13.57 33.78
CA ASP A 479 -24.69 -14.10 32.80
C ASP A 479 -24.78 -13.35 31.46
N PRO A 480 -23.77 -12.56 31.05
CA PRO A 480 -23.78 -11.85 29.76
C PRO A 480 -23.74 -12.76 28.54
N ASP A 481 -23.38 -14.04 28.67
CA ASP A 481 -23.41 -15.02 27.59
C ASP A 481 -24.79 -15.71 27.48
N SER A 482 -25.72 -15.45 28.41
CA SER A 482 -27.06 -16.07 28.45
C SER A 482 -28.14 -15.30 27.68
N TRP A 483 -27.76 -14.36 26.81
CA TRP A 483 -28.71 -13.57 26.02
C TRP A 483 -29.59 -14.45 25.13
N SER A 484 -30.91 -14.28 25.25
CA SER A 484 -31.89 -14.93 24.40
C SER A 484 -32.57 -13.92 23.49
N LYS A 485 -32.33 -14.03 22.19
CA LYS A 485 -33.04 -13.26 21.17
C LYS A 485 -34.56 -13.48 21.21
N LYS A 486 -35.01 -14.67 21.60
CA LYS A 486 -36.44 -15.02 21.67
C LYS A 486 -37.16 -14.28 22.79
N GLU A 487 -36.52 -14.23 23.96
CA GLU A 487 -37.09 -13.58 25.16
C GLU A 487 -36.69 -12.10 25.25
N ASN A 488 -35.80 -11.64 24.36
CA ASN A 488 -35.17 -10.31 24.37
C ASN A 488 -34.59 -9.96 25.76
N ASN A 489 -34.03 -10.96 26.44
CA ASN A 489 -33.52 -10.84 27.80
C ASN A 489 -32.43 -11.90 28.09
N TYR A 490 -31.67 -11.69 29.16
CA TYR A 490 -30.74 -12.67 29.71
C TYR A 490 -31.51 -13.77 30.46
N LEU A 491 -31.15 -15.04 30.24
CA LEU A 491 -31.89 -16.17 30.80
C LEU A 491 -31.39 -16.59 32.19
N ASP A 492 -30.14 -16.29 32.52
CA ASP A 492 -29.50 -16.77 33.75
C ASP A 492 -29.16 -15.59 34.66
N MET A 493 -29.93 -15.45 35.74
CA MET A 493 -29.84 -14.37 36.73
C MET A 493 -29.99 -14.90 38.16
N SER A 494 -29.34 -14.23 39.12
CA SER A 494 -29.47 -14.53 40.55
C SER A 494 -30.82 -14.09 41.10
N SER A 495 -31.15 -14.48 42.34
CA SER A 495 -32.18 -13.74 43.09
C SER A 495 -31.71 -12.31 43.40
N PRO A 496 -32.63 -11.36 43.64
CA PRO A 496 -32.27 -10.01 44.07
C PRO A 496 -31.46 -10.04 45.38
N ALA A 497 -30.48 -9.13 45.49
CA ALA A 497 -29.67 -8.95 46.70
C ALA A 497 -30.55 -8.50 47.89
N LYS A 498 -30.40 -9.16 49.03
CA LYS A 498 -31.21 -8.94 50.23
C LYS A 498 -30.42 -8.41 51.41
#